data_AF-A0A1A9AH50-F1
#
_entry.id   AF-A0A1A9AH50-F1
#
_cell.length_a   1.000
_cell.length_b   1.000
_cell.length_c   1.000
_cell.angle_alpha   90.00
_cell.angle_beta   90.00
_cell.angle_gamma   90.00
#
_symmetry.space_group_name_H-M   'P 1'
#
loop_
_entity.id
_entity.type
_entity.pdbx_description
1 polymer ?
#
loop_
_entity_poly.entity_id
_entity_poly.type
_entity_poly.pdbx_seq_one_letter_code
_entity_poly.pdbx_strand_id
1 'polypeptide(L)'
;MCLGFVFNKKLKTLCPFEEFSSPELVKEKVKPCENLVSNNVPGVIDKNNEDYNFSNLPTTTIYNSLNSNITTNTYYSTCERLIQFNDNHCGIYDLCTKFVRNLKKLSRMEVEKRTDYCEYITQWVYDEVRKIPNIVLENMNDTDALREFFNAIYEILRKLDITDCFFSTMNINFYEQKEKKYLHDYFKNYEKLKDENICKDDECKRYCKYIFFINDLYGKYINRSCYCYKSEGCKEHYPYYFKCDDNYNPHTLLAT
;
A
#
# COMPACT_ATOMS: atom_id res chain seq x y z
N MET A 1 12.25 -25.17 -0.23
CA MET A 1 13.68 -25.13 -0.60
C MET A 1 14.30 -23.77 -0.23
N CYS A 2 15.01 -23.71 0.89
CA CYS A 2 15.52 -22.47 1.49
C CYS A 2 17.01 -22.19 1.16
N LEU A 3 17.59 -22.90 0.19
CA LEU A 3 19.04 -22.95 -0.05
C LEU A 3 19.72 -21.57 -0.20
N GLY A 4 19.03 -20.58 -0.79
CA GLY A 4 19.56 -19.20 -0.91
C GLY A 4 19.53 -18.36 0.38
N PHE A 5 18.81 -18.80 1.41
CA PHE A 5 18.64 -18.09 2.68
C PHE A 5 19.47 -18.69 3.83
N VAL A 6 19.95 -19.93 3.68
CA VAL A 6 20.78 -20.63 4.69
C VAL A 6 22.13 -19.93 4.90
N PHE A 7 22.68 -19.33 3.85
CA PHE A 7 23.99 -18.66 3.89
C PHE A 7 23.92 -17.20 4.34
N ASN A 8 22.73 -16.60 4.42
CA ASN A 8 22.54 -15.26 4.96
C ASN A 8 22.01 -15.37 6.39
N LYS A 9 22.87 -15.05 7.37
CA LYS A 9 22.57 -15.13 8.81
C LYS A 9 21.32 -14.31 9.20
N LYS A 10 21.00 -13.23 8.47
CA LYS A 10 19.80 -12.40 8.67
C LYS A 10 18.52 -13.02 8.08
N LEU A 11 18.63 -13.87 7.06
CA LEU A 11 17.47 -14.48 6.37
C LEU A 11 17.17 -15.91 6.84
N LYS A 12 18.08 -16.52 7.62
CA LYS A 12 17.92 -17.84 8.23
C LYS A 12 16.66 -17.94 9.12
N THR A 13 16.22 -16.83 9.72
CA THR A 13 15.03 -16.73 10.60
C THR A 13 13.70 -16.60 9.84
N LEU A 14 13.76 -16.46 8.52
CA LEU A 14 12.61 -16.31 7.61
C LEU A 14 12.50 -17.46 6.61
N CYS A 15 13.38 -18.46 6.77
CA CYS A 15 13.03 -19.77 6.30
C CYS A 15 11.70 -20.13 6.95
N PRO A 16 10.74 -20.65 6.18
CA PRO A 16 9.64 -21.34 6.82
C PRO A 16 10.30 -22.34 7.76
N PHE A 17 10.00 -22.24 9.05
CA PHE A 17 9.90 -23.49 9.77
C PHE A 17 8.89 -24.27 8.94
N GLU A 18 9.36 -25.28 8.22
CA GLU A 18 8.52 -26.36 7.77
C GLU A 18 8.03 -27.08 9.05
N GLU A 19 7.35 -26.37 9.94
CA GLU A 19 6.33 -27.01 10.74
C GLU A 19 5.23 -27.29 9.73
N PHE A 20 5.22 -28.56 9.32
CA PHE A 20 4.23 -29.18 8.47
C PHE A 20 2.84 -29.01 9.12
N SER A 21 2.24 -27.83 9.04
CA SER A 21 0.80 -27.78 8.82
C SER A 21 0.61 -28.21 7.37
N SER A 22 -0.12 -29.31 7.15
CA SER A 22 -0.32 -29.83 5.79
C SER A 22 -0.86 -28.69 4.91
N PRO A 23 -0.22 -28.39 3.75
CA PRO A 23 -0.76 -27.44 2.78
C PRO A 23 -2.22 -27.72 2.40
N GLU A 24 -2.70 -28.94 2.61
CA GLU A 24 -4.09 -29.36 2.40
C GLU A 24 -5.05 -28.78 3.46
N LEU A 25 -4.64 -28.71 4.73
CA LEU A 25 -5.42 -28.10 5.82
C LEU A 25 -5.60 -26.59 5.64
N VAL A 26 -4.57 -25.92 5.12
CA VAL A 26 -4.63 -24.49 4.78
C VAL A 26 -5.53 -24.27 3.57
N LYS A 27 -5.41 -25.10 2.52
CA LYS A 27 -6.30 -25.03 1.35
C LYS A 27 -7.77 -25.28 1.69
N GLU A 28 -8.03 -26.12 2.69
CA GLU A 28 -9.40 -26.39 3.14
C GLU A 28 -10.00 -25.23 3.95
N LYS A 29 -9.19 -24.54 4.77
CA LYS A 29 -9.60 -23.35 5.56
C LYS A 29 -9.57 -22.03 4.80
N VAL A 30 -8.84 -21.96 3.69
CA VAL A 30 -8.76 -20.79 2.79
C VAL A 30 -9.72 -20.94 1.59
N LYS A 31 -10.62 -21.94 1.61
CA LYS A 31 -11.64 -22.17 0.58
C LYS A 31 -12.48 -20.90 0.28
N PRO A 32 -12.99 -20.77 -0.95
CA PRO A 32 -13.27 -19.49 -1.57
C PRO A 32 -14.40 -18.78 -0.86
N CYS A 33 -14.27 -17.46 -0.78
CA CYS A 33 -15.23 -16.53 -0.23
C CYS A 33 -16.50 -16.40 -1.10
N GLU A 34 -17.00 -17.52 -1.57
CA GLU A 34 -18.27 -17.64 -2.26
C GLU A 34 -19.34 -17.45 -1.19
N ASN A 35 -19.99 -16.27 -1.20
CA ASN A 35 -21.16 -15.85 -0.40
C ASN A 35 -20.95 -14.77 0.68
N LEU A 36 -19.80 -14.08 0.75
CA LEU A 36 -19.75 -12.83 1.53
C LEU A 36 -20.47 -11.70 0.78
N VAL A 37 -21.79 -11.67 0.89
CA VAL A 37 -22.55 -10.45 0.65
C VAL A 37 -22.17 -9.49 1.77
N SER A 38 -21.43 -8.44 1.42
CA SER A 38 -21.07 -7.35 2.32
C SER A 38 -22.34 -6.67 2.83
N ASN A 39 -22.92 -7.17 3.93
CA ASN A 39 -24.11 -6.59 4.54
C ASN A 39 -23.83 -5.21 5.15
N ASN A 40 -22.55 -4.90 5.39
CA ASN A 40 -22.07 -3.57 5.68
C ASN A 40 -20.93 -3.28 4.72
N VAL A 41 -21.24 -2.71 3.56
CA VAL A 41 -20.28 -1.86 2.87
C VAL A 41 -20.32 -0.51 3.63
N PRO A 42 -19.40 -0.19 4.56
CA PRO A 42 -19.06 1.21 4.80
C PRO A 42 -18.14 1.70 3.67
N GLY A 43 -18.50 1.37 2.43
CA GLY A 43 -18.51 2.37 1.39
C GLY A 43 -19.87 3.04 1.52
N VAL A 44 -19.94 4.11 2.30
CA VAL A 44 -20.70 5.24 1.79
C VAL A 44 -20.22 5.34 0.34
N ILE A 45 -21.14 5.09 -0.59
CA ILE A 45 -20.95 5.40 -2.00
C ILE A 45 -20.57 6.87 -1.96
N ASP A 46 -19.27 7.11 -2.01
CA ASP A 46 -18.70 8.42 -2.11
C ASP A 46 -19.12 8.84 -3.51
N LYS A 47 -20.30 9.47 -3.59
CA LYS A 47 -21.09 9.67 -4.81
C LYS A 47 -20.31 10.44 -5.90
N ASN A 48 -19.10 10.90 -5.59
CA ASN A 48 -18.24 11.71 -6.45
C ASN A 48 -16.81 11.16 -6.68
N ASN A 49 -16.43 9.97 -6.23
CA ASN A 49 -15.04 9.52 -6.38
C ASN A 49 -14.83 8.63 -7.62
N GLU A 50 -14.61 9.25 -8.78
CA GLU A 50 -13.97 8.60 -9.93
C GLU A 50 -12.63 7.97 -9.45
N ASP A 51 -12.42 6.68 -9.72
CA ASP A 51 -11.13 6.05 -9.40
C ASP A 51 -10.12 6.35 -10.52
N TYR A 52 -9.13 7.17 -10.19
CA TYR A 52 -8.08 7.59 -11.10
C TYR A 52 -6.99 6.52 -11.20
N ASN A 53 -7.25 5.53 -12.06
CA ASN A 53 -6.29 4.51 -12.44
C ASN A 53 -5.90 4.67 -13.92
N PHE A 54 -4.64 5.02 -14.16
CA PHE A 54 -4.07 5.27 -15.48
C PHE A 54 -2.99 4.22 -15.77
N SER A 55 -3.21 3.36 -16.77
CA SER A 55 -2.32 2.24 -17.08
C SER A 55 -0.94 2.65 -17.58
N ASN A 56 -0.84 3.85 -18.15
CA ASN A 56 0.40 4.43 -18.69
C ASN A 56 1.24 5.18 -17.64
N LEU A 57 0.79 5.31 -16.39
CA LEU A 57 1.56 5.96 -15.34
C LEU A 57 2.55 5.00 -14.64
N PRO A 58 3.75 5.48 -14.25
CA PRO A 58 4.77 4.67 -13.58
C PRO A 58 4.27 3.89 -12.35
N THR A 59 3.46 4.51 -11.49
CA THR A 59 2.94 3.88 -10.26
C THR A 59 2.16 2.60 -10.54
N THR A 60 1.44 2.52 -11.67
CA THR A 60 0.64 1.35 -12.03
C THR A 60 1.49 0.10 -12.20
N THR A 61 2.69 0.22 -12.76
CA THR A 61 3.61 -0.91 -12.92
C THR A 61 4.07 -1.44 -11.55
N ILE A 62 4.32 -0.54 -10.60
CA ILE A 62 4.74 -0.89 -9.24
C ILE A 62 3.61 -1.58 -8.50
N TYR A 63 2.40 -1.03 -8.52
CA TYR A 63 1.24 -1.65 -7.88
C TYR A 63 0.85 -2.99 -8.50
N ASN A 64 0.97 -3.15 -9.82
CA ASN A 64 0.80 -4.45 -10.48
C ASN A 64 1.84 -5.46 -9.97
N SER A 65 3.10 -5.05 -9.78
CA SER A 65 4.12 -5.91 -9.16
C SER A 65 3.81 -6.25 -7.71
N LEU A 66 3.23 -5.33 -6.93
CA LEU A 66 2.85 -5.56 -5.53
C LEU A 66 1.64 -6.50 -5.41
N ASN A 67 0.71 -6.42 -6.37
CA ASN A 67 -0.52 -7.21 -6.44
C ASN A 67 -0.35 -8.59 -7.10
N SER A 68 0.73 -8.83 -7.82
CA SER A 68 0.95 -10.07 -8.55
C SER A 68 0.80 -11.31 -7.65
N ASN A 69 0.13 -12.34 -8.16
CA ASN A 69 -0.13 -13.58 -7.44
C ASN A 69 1.16 -14.27 -6.97
N ILE A 70 1.04 -15.02 -5.88
CA ILE A 70 2.13 -15.85 -5.37
C ILE A 70 2.19 -17.09 -6.26
N THR A 71 3.31 -17.28 -6.96
CA THR A 71 3.50 -18.37 -7.94
C THR A 71 3.67 -19.75 -7.30
N THR A 72 3.69 -19.82 -5.98
CA THR A 72 3.93 -21.02 -5.19
C THR A 72 2.90 -21.08 -4.06
N ASN A 73 2.46 -22.29 -3.67
CA ASN A 73 1.66 -22.52 -2.46
C ASN A 73 2.51 -22.29 -1.20
N THR A 74 3.17 -21.13 -1.10
CA THR A 74 4.09 -20.81 -0.02
C THR A 74 3.27 -20.44 1.20
N TYR A 75 3.26 -21.37 2.14
CA TYR A 75 2.74 -21.14 3.47
C TYR A 75 3.71 -20.27 4.28
N TYR A 76 3.17 -19.27 4.96
CA TYR A 76 3.90 -18.40 5.87
C TYR A 76 3.28 -18.53 7.26
N SER A 77 4.00 -19.17 8.18
CA SER A 77 3.52 -19.37 9.56
C SER A 77 3.18 -18.05 10.28
N THR A 78 3.90 -16.97 9.97
CA THR A 78 3.57 -15.64 10.50
C THR A 78 2.19 -15.13 10.08
N CYS A 79 1.63 -15.62 8.96
CA CYS A 79 0.27 -15.31 8.53
C CYS A 79 -0.77 -16.33 9.04
N GLU A 80 -0.38 -17.42 9.70
CA GLU A 80 -1.28 -18.51 10.09
C GLU A 80 -2.44 -18.04 10.96
N ARG A 81 -2.17 -17.11 11.88
CA ARG A 81 -3.20 -16.52 12.77
C ARG A 81 -4.30 -15.79 12.02
N LEU A 82 -4.09 -15.46 10.74
CA LEU A 82 -5.07 -14.80 9.90
C LEU A 82 -6.06 -15.77 9.25
N ILE A 83 -5.74 -17.08 9.22
CA ILE A 83 -6.62 -18.09 8.63
C ILE A 83 -7.98 -18.09 9.33
N GLN A 84 -8.02 -17.96 10.66
CA GLN A 84 -9.27 -17.92 11.43
C GLN A 84 -10.16 -16.70 11.11
N PHE A 85 -9.61 -15.66 10.50
CA PHE A 85 -10.36 -14.45 10.15
C PHE A 85 -10.84 -14.46 8.70
N ASN A 86 -10.40 -15.42 7.88
CA ASN A 86 -10.68 -15.42 6.44
C ASN A 86 -12.17 -15.60 6.13
N ASP A 87 -12.93 -16.25 7.03
CA ASP A 87 -14.38 -16.44 6.91
C ASP A 87 -15.15 -15.11 6.94
N ASN A 88 -14.71 -14.15 7.77
CA ASN A 88 -15.38 -12.86 7.94
C ASN A 88 -14.66 -11.73 7.18
N HIS A 89 -13.35 -11.85 6.99
CA HIS A 89 -12.46 -10.87 6.37
C HIS A 89 -11.71 -11.53 5.21
N CYS A 90 -12.48 -11.96 4.22
CA CYS A 90 -11.97 -12.66 3.06
C CYS A 90 -10.77 -11.94 2.42
N GLY A 91 -9.70 -12.70 2.20
CA GLY A 91 -8.50 -12.21 1.54
C GLY A 91 -7.47 -11.60 2.49
N ILE A 92 -7.75 -11.49 3.81
CA ILE A 92 -6.77 -10.97 4.77
C ILE A 92 -5.53 -11.86 4.88
N TYR A 93 -5.71 -13.19 4.82
CA TYR A 93 -4.61 -14.14 4.77
C TYR A 93 -3.80 -13.98 3.46
N ASP A 94 -4.48 -13.90 2.32
CA ASP A 94 -3.83 -13.71 1.02
C ASP A 94 -3.07 -12.38 0.94
N LEU A 95 -3.62 -11.32 1.52
CA LEU A 95 -2.94 -10.03 1.63
C LEU A 95 -1.66 -10.15 2.47
N CYS A 96 -1.71 -10.86 3.60
CA CYS A 96 -0.52 -11.09 4.42
C CYS A 96 0.56 -11.86 3.66
N THR A 97 0.19 -12.92 2.94
CA THR A 97 1.14 -13.71 2.16
C THR A 97 1.76 -12.90 1.01
N LYS A 98 0.97 -12.04 0.34
CA LYS A 98 1.48 -11.08 -0.67
C LYS A 98 2.44 -10.07 -0.04
N PHE A 99 2.12 -9.57 1.14
CA PHE A 99 2.97 -8.64 1.90
C PHE A 99 4.32 -9.28 2.27
N VAL A 100 4.32 -10.51 2.80
CA VAL A 100 5.54 -11.26 3.11
C VAL A 100 6.44 -11.39 1.87
N ARG A 101 5.85 -11.74 0.72
CA ARG A 101 6.56 -11.83 -0.56
C ARG A 101 7.19 -10.49 -0.94
N ASN A 102 6.44 -9.39 -0.83
CA ASN A 102 6.92 -8.04 -1.14
C ASN A 102 8.10 -7.64 -0.23
N LEU A 103 8.02 -7.92 1.08
CA LEU A 103 9.11 -7.66 2.01
C LEU A 103 10.35 -8.52 1.75
N LYS A 104 10.18 -9.78 1.34
CA LYS A 104 11.32 -10.64 0.92
C LYS A 104 12.01 -10.10 -0.34
N LYS A 105 11.30 -9.39 -1.21
CA LYS A 105 11.89 -8.68 -2.35
C LYS A 105 12.66 -7.46 -1.86
N LEU A 106 12.07 -6.66 -0.98
CA LEU A 106 12.71 -5.48 -0.37
C LEU A 106 14.04 -5.81 0.34
N SER A 107 14.10 -6.92 1.06
CA SER A 107 15.29 -7.31 1.83
C SER A 107 16.54 -7.56 0.97
N ARG A 108 16.35 -7.74 -0.33
CA ARG A 108 17.40 -7.95 -1.32
C ARG A 108 17.78 -6.67 -2.06
N MET A 109 17.07 -5.57 -1.81
CA MET A 109 17.33 -4.26 -2.44
C MET A 109 18.41 -3.49 -1.68
N GLU A 110 19.15 -2.67 -2.42
CA GLU A 110 20.01 -1.60 -1.88
C GLU A 110 19.18 -0.62 -1.03
N VAL A 111 19.80 -0.01 -0.03
CA VAL A 111 19.10 0.81 0.99
C VAL A 111 18.33 1.97 0.34
N GLU A 112 18.93 2.72 -0.57
CA GLU A 112 18.27 3.88 -1.21
C GLU A 112 17.01 3.47 -1.99
N LYS A 113 17.11 2.42 -2.82
CA LYS A 113 15.97 1.88 -3.58
C LYS A 113 14.89 1.30 -2.68
N ARG A 114 15.30 0.76 -1.53
CA ARG A 114 14.38 0.19 -0.53
C ARG A 114 13.51 1.27 0.09
N THR A 115 14.08 2.41 0.48
CA THR A 115 13.34 3.52 1.09
C THR A 115 12.25 4.03 0.15
N ASP A 116 12.57 4.27 -1.11
CA ASP A 116 11.58 4.68 -2.12
C ASP A 116 10.44 3.65 -2.26
N TYR A 117 10.80 2.36 -2.34
CA TYR A 117 9.82 1.27 -2.46
C TYR A 117 8.98 1.05 -1.19
N CYS A 118 9.48 1.43 -0.02
CA CYS A 118 8.73 1.39 1.25
C CYS A 118 7.54 2.35 1.26
N GLU A 119 7.68 3.51 0.64
CA GLU A 119 6.57 4.45 0.48
C GLU A 119 5.43 3.81 -0.32
N TYR A 120 5.75 3.18 -1.47
CA TYR A 120 4.78 2.43 -2.27
C TYR A 120 4.11 1.30 -1.49
N ILE A 121 4.86 0.49 -0.73
CA ILE A 121 4.30 -0.60 0.08
C ILE A 121 3.33 -0.05 1.14
N THR A 122 3.69 1.07 1.77
CA THR A 122 2.87 1.71 2.80
C THR A 122 1.53 2.18 2.22
N GLN A 123 1.55 2.87 1.08
CA GLN A 123 0.31 3.30 0.43
C GLN A 123 -0.53 2.11 -0.07
N TRP A 124 0.15 1.10 -0.63
CA TRP A 124 -0.49 -0.11 -1.14
C TRP A 124 -1.21 -0.90 -0.04
N VAL A 125 -0.57 -1.11 1.12
CA VAL A 125 -1.17 -1.95 2.17
C VAL A 125 -2.41 -1.29 2.78
N TYR A 126 -2.43 0.03 2.98
CA TYR A 126 -3.64 0.71 3.44
C TYR A 126 -4.78 0.59 2.42
N ASP A 127 -4.48 0.73 1.13
CA ASP A 127 -5.46 0.62 0.05
C ASP A 127 -6.01 -0.81 -0.06
N GLU A 128 -5.17 -1.83 0.06
CA GLU A 128 -5.61 -3.23 0.01
C GLU A 128 -6.40 -3.64 1.26
N VAL A 129 -5.95 -3.23 2.45
CA VAL A 129 -6.67 -3.51 3.71
C VAL A 129 -8.07 -2.91 3.67
N ARG A 130 -8.22 -1.68 3.16
CA ARG A 130 -9.52 -1.02 2.99
C ARG A 130 -10.49 -1.80 2.09
N LYS A 131 -9.98 -2.60 1.15
CA LYS A 131 -10.80 -3.40 0.21
C LYS A 131 -11.27 -4.71 0.82
N ILE A 132 -10.73 -5.12 1.97
CA ILE A 132 -11.14 -6.37 2.63
C ILE A 132 -12.56 -6.20 3.20
N PRO A 133 -13.48 -7.13 2.88
CA PRO A 133 -14.85 -7.09 3.40
C PRO A 133 -14.93 -7.10 4.92
N ASN A 134 -15.97 -6.45 5.45
CA ASN A 134 -16.33 -6.40 6.87
C ASN A 134 -15.24 -5.86 7.82
N ILE A 135 -14.15 -5.28 7.31
CA ILE A 135 -13.23 -4.49 8.12
C ILE A 135 -13.89 -3.13 8.38
N VAL A 136 -14.36 -2.90 9.61
CA VAL A 136 -15.02 -1.63 9.99
C VAL A 136 -13.95 -0.56 10.23
N LEU A 137 -13.98 0.48 9.39
CA LEU A 137 -12.93 1.49 9.26
C LEU A 137 -13.04 2.64 10.28
N GLU A 138 -14.05 2.63 11.14
CA GLU A 138 -14.38 3.79 11.99
C GLU A 138 -13.74 3.74 13.39
N ASN A 139 -13.27 2.58 13.88
CA ASN A 139 -12.53 2.46 15.15
C ASN A 139 -11.58 1.25 15.15
N MET A 140 -10.27 1.50 15.25
CA MET A 140 -9.22 0.47 15.17
C MET A 140 -9.12 -0.51 16.33
N ASN A 141 -9.86 -0.28 17.41
CA ASN A 141 -9.80 -1.18 18.56
C ASN A 141 -10.64 -2.46 18.36
N ASP A 142 -11.49 -2.55 17.32
CA ASP A 142 -12.55 -3.57 17.25
C ASP A 142 -12.48 -4.57 16.09
N THR A 143 -11.36 -4.69 15.37
CA THR A 143 -11.16 -5.91 14.56
C THR A 143 -9.84 -6.58 14.91
N ASP A 144 -9.94 -7.65 15.70
CA ASP A 144 -8.83 -8.54 16.04
C ASP A 144 -8.02 -8.95 14.81
N ALA A 145 -8.69 -9.09 13.66
CA ALA A 145 -8.10 -9.37 12.36
C ALA A 145 -7.09 -8.31 11.90
N LEU A 146 -7.41 -7.01 11.96
CA LEU A 146 -6.48 -5.93 11.60
C LEU A 146 -5.27 -5.90 12.52
N ARG A 147 -5.51 -6.07 13.82
CA ARG A 147 -4.44 -6.10 14.82
C ARG A 147 -3.48 -7.26 14.55
N GLU A 148 -3.99 -8.47 14.34
CA GLU A 148 -3.15 -9.62 14.00
C GLU A 148 -2.43 -9.44 12.66
N PHE A 149 -3.08 -8.80 11.69
CA PHE A 149 -2.47 -8.52 10.38
C PHE A 149 -1.27 -7.57 10.52
N PHE A 150 -1.42 -6.45 11.22
CA PHE A 150 -0.33 -5.51 11.44
C PHE A 150 0.76 -6.07 12.37
N ASN A 151 0.40 -6.88 13.37
CA ASN A 151 1.36 -7.60 14.20
C ASN A 151 2.23 -8.54 13.35
N ALA A 152 1.62 -9.32 12.46
CA ALA A 152 2.33 -10.21 11.54
C ALA A 152 3.29 -9.41 10.64
N ILE A 153 2.85 -8.29 10.08
CA ILE A 153 3.70 -7.40 9.27
C ILE A 153 4.91 -6.91 10.05
N TYR A 154 4.70 -6.38 11.26
CA TYR A 154 5.78 -5.84 12.08
C TYR A 154 6.78 -6.90 12.52
N GLU A 155 6.30 -8.12 12.83
CA GLU A 155 7.16 -9.25 13.12
C GLU A 155 8.10 -9.55 11.94
N ILE A 156 7.57 -9.54 10.71
CA ILE A 156 8.36 -9.81 9.49
C ILE A 156 9.36 -8.68 9.25
N LEU A 157 8.95 -7.40 9.34
CA LEU A 157 9.84 -6.26 9.15
C LEU A 157 11.02 -6.30 10.14
N ARG A 158 10.75 -6.62 11.41
CA ARG A 158 11.78 -6.79 12.45
C ARG A 158 12.71 -7.96 12.15
N LYS A 159 12.15 -9.13 11.77
CA LYS A 159 12.94 -10.31 11.40
C LYS A 159 13.83 -10.05 10.19
N LEU A 160 13.39 -9.21 9.26
CA LEU A 160 14.11 -8.83 8.05
C LEU A 160 15.11 -7.68 8.25
N ASP A 161 15.12 -7.01 9.40
CA ASP A 161 15.95 -5.83 9.66
C ASP A 161 15.67 -4.70 8.64
N ILE A 162 14.38 -4.50 8.31
CA ILE A 162 13.87 -3.45 7.40
C ILE A 162 13.06 -2.44 8.22
N THR A 163 13.71 -1.87 9.24
CA THR A 163 13.07 -0.94 10.19
C THR A 163 12.78 0.42 9.59
N ASP A 164 13.49 0.78 8.53
CA ASP A 164 13.28 1.97 7.69
C ASP A 164 11.93 1.98 6.97
N CYS A 165 11.25 0.83 6.92
CA CYS A 165 9.96 0.63 6.25
C CYS A 165 8.79 0.59 7.25
N PHE A 166 9.02 0.95 8.51
CA PHE A 166 7.95 0.99 9.52
C PHE A 166 6.95 2.11 9.21
N PHE A 167 5.67 1.82 9.35
CA PHE A 167 4.57 2.75 9.09
C PHE A 167 3.49 2.65 10.19
N SER A 168 2.68 3.69 10.36
CA SER A 168 1.70 3.72 11.44
C SER A 168 0.63 2.63 11.29
N THR A 169 0.36 1.89 12.36
CA THR A 169 -0.72 0.88 12.36
C THR A 169 -1.80 1.17 13.39
N MET A 170 -1.74 2.34 14.02
CA MET A 170 -2.71 2.82 14.99
C MET A 170 -3.36 4.10 14.50
N ASN A 171 -4.63 4.30 14.84
CA ASN A 171 -5.42 5.48 14.47
C ASN A 171 -5.36 5.87 12.97
N ILE A 172 -5.17 4.88 12.08
CA ILE A 172 -5.36 4.90 10.62
C ILE A 172 -6.79 5.34 10.24
N ASN A 173 -6.90 6.53 9.67
CA ASN A 173 -8.08 6.93 8.90
C ASN A 173 -7.91 6.49 7.44
N PHE A 174 -8.62 5.44 7.01
CA PHE A 174 -8.48 4.89 5.64
C PHE A 174 -9.00 5.81 4.52
N TYR A 175 -9.87 6.77 4.82
CA TYR A 175 -10.23 7.82 3.85
C TYR A 175 -9.04 8.76 3.65
N GLU A 176 -8.42 9.18 4.75
CA GLU A 176 -7.22 10.00 4.71
C GLU A 176 -6.05 9.27 4.03
N GLN A 177 -5.87 7.96 4.28
CA GLN A 177 -4.82 7.18 3.60
C GLN A 177 -5.06 7.09 2.08
N LYS A 178 -6.32 7.02 1.62
CA LYS A 178 -6.63 7.05 0.19
C LYS A 178 -6.21 8.38 -0.45
N GLU A 179 -6.52 9.50 0.19
CA GLU A 179 -6.09 10.82 -0.27
C GLU A 179 -4.55 10.96 -0.27
N LYS A 180 -3.88 10.49 0.79
CA LYS A 180 -2.40 10.46 0.88
C LYS A 180 -1.79 9.63 -0.24
N LYS A 181 -2.38 8.47 -0.57
CA LYS A 181 -1.96 7.66 -1.71
C LYS A 181 -2.08 8.42 -3.03
N TYR A 182 -3.18 9.13 -3.28
CA TYR A 182 -3.32 9.91 -4.51
C TYR A 182 -2.26 11.02 -4.63
N LEU A 183 -1.95 11.70 -3.53
CA LEU A 183 -0.86 12.68 -3.48
C LEU A 183 0.51 12.03 -3.74
N HIS A 184 0.82 10.95 -3.04
CA HIS A 184 2.02 10.15 -3.28
C HIS A 184 2.17 9.78 -4.75
N ASP A 185 1.11 9.19 -5.34
CA ASP A 185 1.12 8.73 -6.73
C ASP A 185 1.31 9.89 -7.71
N TYR A 186 0.67 11.03 -7.45
CA TYR A 186 0.90 12.25 -8.22
C TYR A 186 2.38 12.65 -8.22
N PHE A 187 3.03 12.75 -7.06
CA PHE A 187 4.44 13.15 -6.99
C PHE A 187 5.38 12.14 -7.66
N LYS A 188 5.05 10.84 -7.61
CA LYS A 188 5.81 9.78 -8.29
C LYS A 188 5.60 9.78 -9.81
N ASN A 189 4.43 10.22 -10.26
CA ASN A 189 4.07 10.27 -11.68
C ASN A 189 4.33 11.64 -12.33
N TYR A 190 4.70 12.65 -11.55
CA TYR A 190 4.73 14.05 -11.98
C TYR A 190 5.55 14.29 -13.26
N GLU A 191 6.74 13.70 -13.36
CA GLU A 191 7.57 13.84 -14.57
C GLU A 191 6.90 13.26 -15.82
N LYS A 192 6.09 12.20 -15.66
CA LYS A 192 5.31 11.65 -16.77
C LYS A 192 4.05 12.48 -17.06
N LEU A 193 3.46 13.09 -16.03
CA LEU A 193 2.27 13.96 -16.16
C LEU A 193 2.58 15.29 -16.85
N LYS A 194 3.84 15.76 -16.79
CA LYS A 194 4.32 16.94 -17.52
C LYS A 194 4.45 16.75 -19.04
N ASP A 195 4.45 15.51 -19.52
CA ASP A 195 4.61 15.20 -20.94
C ASP A 195 3.39 15.71 -21.72
N GLU A 196 3.59 16.62 -22.67
CA GLU A 196 2.53 17.18 -23.51
C GLU A 196 1.77 16.08 -24.29
N ASN A 197 2.39 14.91 -24.50
CA ASN A 197 1.78 13.77 -25.18
C ASN A 197 1.19 12.73 -24.20
N ILE A 198 1.00 13.06 -22.93
CA ILE A 198 0.51 12.11 -21.90
C ILE A 198 -0.88 11.56 -22.20
N CYS A 199 -1.70 12.33 -22.90
CA CYS A 199 -3.08 11.98 -23.22
C CYS A 199 -3.40 12.35 -24.67
N LYS A 200 -4.42 11.69 -25.23
CA LYS A 200 -5.03 12.08 -26.51
C LYS A 200 -6.55 12.09 -26.38
N ASP A 201 -7.20 13.00 -27.08
CA ASP A 201 -8.66 13.06 -27.21
C ASP A 201 -9.38 13.03 -25.84
N ASP A 202 -10.37 12.14 -25.67
CA ASP A 202 -11.18 12.05 -24.45
C ASP A 202 -10.38 11.60 -23.21
N GLU A 203 -9.21 10.99 -23.38
CA GLU A 203 -8.33 10.64 -22.27
C GLU A 203 -7.85 11.90 -21.53
N CYS A 204 -7.65 13.00 -22.26
CA CYS A 204 -7.22 14.28 -21.68
C CYS A 204 -8.24 14.84 -20.71
N LYS A 205 -9.56 14.66 -20.97
CA LYS A 205 -10.59 15.10 -20.03
C LYS A 205 -10.46 14.40 -18.67
N ARG A 206 -10.12 13.11 -18.69
CA ARG A 206 -9.91 12.32 -17.46
C ARG A 206 -8.64 12.75 -16.73
N TYR A 207 -7.57 13.05 -17.45
CA TYR A 207 -6.36 13.63 -16.87
C TYR A 207 -6.63 15.01 -16.25
N CYS A 208 -7.34 15.90 -16.93
CA CYS A 208 -7.68 17.22 -16.37
C CYS A 208 -8.49 17.08 -15.07
N LYS A 209 -9.51 16.21 -15.05
CA LYS A 209 -10.27 15.92 -13.82
C LYS A 209 -9.38 15.42 -12.69
N TYR A 210 -8.46 14.51 -13.00
CA TYR A 210 -7.47 14.01 -12.04
C TYR A 210 -6.59 15.14 -11.49
N ILE A 211 -6.05 16.02 -12.34
CA ILE A 211 -5.22 17.14 -11.88
C ILE A 211 -6.02 18.12 -11.01
N PHE A 212 -7.27 18.42 -11.35
CA PHE A 212 -8.13 19.24 -10.48
C PHE A 212 -8.36 18.60 -9.11
N PHE A 213 -8.68 17.30 -9.09
CA PHE A 213 -8.83 16.54 -7.86
C PHE A 213 -7.54 16.55 -7.01
N ILE A 214 -6.38 16.36 -7.64
CA ILE A 214 -5.08 16.45 -6.96
C ILE A 214 -4.82 17.86 -6.46
N ASN A 215 -5.22 18.90 -7.18
CA ASN A 215 -5.07 20.30 -6.75
C ASN A 215 -5.84 20.57 -5.45
N ASP A 216 -7.08 20.07 -5.36
CA ASP A 216 -7.89 20.18 -4.14
C ASP A 216 -7.22 19.45 -2.96
N LEU A 217 -6.70 18.24 -3.18
CA LEU A 217 -5.94 17.50 -2.17
C LEU A 217 -4.65 18.23 -1.80
N TYR A 218 -3.92 18.79 -2.76
CA TYR A 218 -2.68 19.50 -2.50
C TYR A 218 -2.94 20.72 -1.58
N GLY A 219 -3.96 21.52 -1.88
CA GLY A 219 -4.40 22.63 -1.02
C GLY A 219 -4.85 22.19 0.37
N LYS A 220 -5.55 21.05 0.49
CA LYS A 220 -5.96 20.47 1.79
C LYS A 220 -4.77 20.03 2.65
N TYR A 221 -3.67 19.58 2.05
CA TYR A 221 -2.56 18.95 2.78
C TYR A 221 -1.30 19.83 2.93
N ILE A 222 -1.08 20.84 2.08
CA ILE A 222 0.16 21.61 2.05
C ILE A 222 0.51 22.24 3.41
N ASN A 223 -0.43 22.95 4.05
CA ASN A 223 -0.17 23.68 5.29
C ASN A 223 0.19 22.79 6.49
N ARG A 224 -0.24 21.51 6.47
CA ARG A 224 0.09 20.54 7.51
C ARG A 224 1.27 19.64 7.16
N SER A 225 1.68 19.64 5.89
CA SER A 225 2.73 18.76 5.36
C SER A 225 4.04 19.50 5.11
N CYS A 226 4.02 20.83 5.04
CA CYS A 226 5.16 21.66 4.74
C CYS A 226 5.40 22.69 5.84
N TYR A 227 6.66 22.84 6.24
CA TYR A 227 7.11 23.93 7.09
C TYR A 227 8.18 24.74 6.35
N CYS A 228 7.98 26.05 6.28
CA CYS A 228 8.84 26.94 5.50
C CYS A 228 9.55 27.94 6.40
N TYR A 229 10.87 28.02 6.26
CA TYR A 229 11.70 29.01 6.94
C TYR A 229 12.25 29.99 5.92
N LYS A 230 12.27 31.28 6.28
CA LYS A 230 12.73 32.37 5.38
C LYS A 230 14.13 32.15 4.79
N SER A 231 15.00 31.44 5.51
CA SER A 231 16.40 31.22 5.12
C SER A 231 16.72 29.79 4.63
N GLU A 232 15.85 28.81 4.88
CA GLU A 232 16.15 27.38 4.63
C GLU A 232 15.20 26.73 3.62
N GLY A 233 14.26 27.50 3.05
CA GLY A 233 13.23 26.97 2.17
C GLY A 233 12.16 26.18 2.93
N CYS A 234 11.33 25.47 2.16
CA CYS A 234 10.30 24.59 2.68
C CYS A 234 10.83 23.17 2.81
N LYS A 235 10.43 22.49 3.88
CA LYS A 235 10.77 21.09 4.14
C LYS A 235 9.51 20.29 4.46
N GLU A 236 9.55 19.00 4.13
CA GLU A 236 8.47 18.06 4.34
C GLU A 236 8.39 17.62 5.81
N HIS A 237 7.21 17.72 6.41
CA HIS A 237 6.89 17.03 7.65
C HIS A 237 6.55 15.54 7.39
N TYR A 238 5.98 15.24 6.23
CA TYR A 238 5.55 13.90 5.84
C TYR A 238 6.05 13.51 4.44
N PRO A 239 7.37 13.25 4.29
CA PRO A 239 7.99 13.02 2.98
C PRO A 239 7.45 11.79 2.24
N TYR A 240 6.84 10.84 2.95
CA TYR A 240 6.31 9.59 2.38
C TYR A 240 5.05 9.76 1.51
N TYR A 241 4.44 10.94 1.47
CA TYR A 241 3.32 11.22 0.56
C TYR A 241 3.24 12.65 0.04
N PHE A 242 4.02 13.58 0.58
CA PHE A 242 3.95 14.99 0.20
C PHE A 242 5.33 15.54 -0.14
N LYS A 243 5.42 16.35 -1.20
CA LYS A 243 6.60 17.15 -1.55
C LYS A 243 6.28 18.64 -1.43
N CYS A 244 7.17 19.38 -0.80
CA CYS A 244 6.99 20.81 -0.52
C CYS A 244 7.65 21.74 -1.54
N ASP A 245 8.41 21.19 -2.48
CA ASP A 245 8.95 21.95 -3.61
C ASP A 245 7.79 22.43 -4.51
N ASP A 246 7.70 23.75 -4.68
CA ASP A 246 6.68 24.44 -5.49
C ASP A 246 6.67 23.98 -6.95
N ASN A 247 7.78 23.40 -7.45
CA ASN A 247 7.84 22.79 -8.77
C ASN A 247 6.88 21.62 -8.92
N TYR A 248 6.37 21.02 -7.83
CA TYR A 248 5.35 19.97 -7.87
C TYR A 248 3.93 20.50 -7.64
N ASN A 249 3.71 21.81 -7.59
CA ASN A 249 2.37 22.35 -7.42
C ASN A 249 1.49 21.97 -8.63
N PRO A 250 0.31 21.35 -8.45
CA PRO A 250 -0.55 20.92 -9.57
C PRO A 250 -0.95 22.04 -10.52
N HIS A 251 -0.99 23.29 -10.07
CA HIS A 251 -1.23 24.46 -10.94
C HIS A 251 -0.22 24.59 -12.08
N THR A 252 1.02 24.07 -11.91
CA THR A 252 2.04 24.05 -12.97
C THR A 252 1.62 23.22 -14.19
N LEU A 253 0.74 22.24 -14.01
CA LEU A 253 0.21 21.38 -15.08
C LEU A 253 -1.11 21.88 -15.66
N LEU A 254 -1.73 22.88 -15.02
CA LEU A 254 -2.99 23.50 -15.47
C LEU A 254 -2.76 24.77 -16.29
N ALA A 255 -1.55 25.32 -16.25
CA ALA A 255 -1.16 26.54 -16.95
C ALA A 255 -0.63 26.29 -18.39
N THR A 256 -0.70 25.05 -18.86
CA THR A 256 -0.26 24.60 -20.20
C THR A 256 -1.46 24.32 -21.09
#